data_AF-A0AAQ3U4H0-F1
#
_entry.id   AF-A0AAQ3U4H0-F1
#
_cell.length_a   1.000
_cell.length_b   1.000
_cell.length_c   1.000
_cell.angle_alpha   90.00
_cell.angle_beta   90.00
_cell.angle_gamma   90.00
#
_symmetry.space_group_name_H-M   'P 1'
#
loop_
_entity.id
_entity.type
_entity.pdbx_description
1 polymer ?
#
loop_
_entity_poly.entity_id
_entity_poly.type
_entity_poly.pdbx_seq_one_letter_code
_entity_poly.pdbx_strand_id
1 'polypeptide(L)'
;MNERYREAGNKGRKKINLEPGDLVWLHLRKDRFPDLRKFKLMPRADGPFKIIEKINDNAYKLELALEFGVSPTFNIADVKPYLGEEDELESRTTPLQDGEDDEDISLMLTSDTPSVERKMKAMGTSKGEQESKVGVQVKLEA
;
A
#
# COMPACT_ATOMS: atom_id res chain seq x y z
N MET A 1 39.59 6.52 -16.61
CA MET A 1 38.22 6.03 -16.91
C MET A 1 37.60 7.03 -17.89
N ASN A 2 37.05 6.59 -19.02
CA ASN A 2 36.53 7.52 -20.04
C ASN A 2 35.12 8.03 -19.66
N GLU A 3 35.01 9.33 -19.35
CA GLU A 3 33.80 9.98 -18.82
C GLU A 3 32.57 9.79 -19.71
N ARG A 4 32.73 9.95 -21.03
CA ARG A 4 31.70 9.71 -22.06
C ARG A 4 30.94 8.38 -21.92
N TYR A 5 31.60 7.31 -21.44
CA TYR A 5 30.94 6.01 -21.23
C TYR A 5 30.19 5.94 -19.88
N ARG A 6 30.63 6.69 -18.86
CA ARG A 6 29.90 6.81 -17.58
C ARG A 6 28.59 7.57 -17.81
N GLU A 7 28.63 8.66 -18.58
CA GLU A 7 27.45 9.45 -18.95
C GLU A 7 26.47 8.65 -19.82
N ALA A 8 26.95 8.10 -20.95
CA ALA A 8 26.11 7.29 -21.83
C ALA A 8 25.53 6.06 -21.10
N GLY A 9 26.33 5.40 -20.26
CA GLY A 9 25.89 4.26 -19.47
C GLY A 9 24.89 4.60 -18.36
N ASN A 10 24.95 5.81 -17.78
CA ASN A 10 24.04 6.27 -16.73
C ASN A 10 22.83 7.07 -17.25
N LYS A 11 22.71 7.26 -18.58
CA LYS A 11 21.57 7.92 -19.21
C LYS A 11 20.26 7.25 -18.76
N GLY A 12 19.37 8.03 -18.13
CA GLY A 12 18.09 7.54 -17.60
C GLY A 12 18.14 6.93 -16.19
N ARG A 13 19.31 6.78 -15.56
CA ARG A 13 19.38 6.38 -14.14
C ARG A 13 19.19 7.61 -13.24
N LYS A 14 18.20 7.56 -12.35
CA LYS A 14 18.10 8.53 -11.25
C LYS A 14 19.26 8.27 -10.28
N LYS A 15 20.03 9.31 -9.94
CA LYS A 15 20.95 9.26 -8.80
C LYS A 15 20.10 9.34 -7.54
N ILE A 16 20.27 8.37 -6.65
CA ILE A 16 19.67 8.37 -5.31
C ILE A 16 20.84 8.56 -4.35
N ASN A 17 20.91 9.72 -3.72
CA ASN A 17 21.84 9.96 -2.63
C ASN A 17 21.06 9.71 -1.34
N LEU A 18 21.64 8.91 -0.45
CA LEU A 18 21.16 8.65 0.89
C LEU A 18 22.31 8.95 1.84
N GLU A 19 22.01 9.47 3.02
CA GLU A 19 22.99 9.82 4.04
C GLU A 19 22.71 9.07 5.36
N PRO A 20 23.72 8.92 6.24
CA PRO A 20 23.51 8.30 7.55
C PRO A 20 22.47 9.06 8.37
N GLY A 21 21.46 8.33 8.87
CA GLY A 21 20.29 8.90 9.54
C GLY A 21 19.00 8.76 8.75
N ASP A 22 19.06 8.68 7.42
CA ASP A 22 17.87 8.52 6.58
C ASP A 22 17.14 7.21 6.87
N LEU A 23 15.81 7.26 6.79
CA LEU A 23 14.94 6.08 6.84
C LEU A 23 14.75 5.51 5.43
N VAL A 24 14.77 4.18 5.32
CA VAL A 24 14.67 3.47 4.04
C VAL A 24 13.90 2.17 4.14
N TRP A 25 13.12 1.85 3.10
CA TRP A 25 12.52 0.55 2.89
C TRP A 25 13.55 -0.45 2.34
N LEU A 26 13.61 -1.65 2.93
CA LEU A 26 14.52 -2.72 2.50
C LEU A 26 13.83 -3.71 1.55
N HIS A 27 14.40 -3.97 0.37
CA HIS A 27 13.85 -4.94 -0.57
C HIS A 27 14.17 -6.40 -0.19
N LEU A 28 13.11 -7.14 0.17
CA LEU A 28 13.19 -8.54 0.60
C LEU A 28 13.42 -9.52 -0.56
N ARG A 29 14.64 -9.58 -1.11
CA ARG A 29 14.99 -10.50 -2.21
C ARG A 29 14.88 -11.96 -1.78
N LYS A 30 14.20 -12.82 -2.56
CA LYS A 30 13.95 -14.24 -2.21
C LYS A 30 15.25 -15.03 -1.93
N ASP A 31 16.32 -14.70 -2.65
CA ASP A 31 17.62 -15.36 -2.53
C ASP A 31 18.36 -15.05 -1.21
N ARG A 32 18.06 -13.89 -0.58
CA ARG A 32 18.61 -13.50 0.73
C ARG A 32 17.65 -13.74 1.88
N PHE A 33 16.35 -13.58 1.62
CA PHE A 33 15.28 -13.69 2.60
C PHE A 33 14.26 -14.75 2.15
N PRO A 34 14.66 -16.03 2.09
CA PRO A 34 13.73 -17.11 1.76
C PRO A 34 12.57 -17.15 2.76
N ASP A 35 12.83 -16.82 4.03
CA ASP A 35 11.82 -16.85 5.08
C ASP A 35 10.83 -15.69 5.05
N LEU A 36 11.27 -14.48 4.69
CA LEU A 36 10.39 -13.30 4.60
C LEU A 36 9.70 -13.16 3.25
N ARG A 37 10.15 -13.88 2.20
CA ARG A 37 9.49 -13.90 0.88
C ARG A 37 9.26 -15.34 0.36
N LYS A 38 8.55 -16.14 1.16
CA LYS A 38 8.13 -17.52 0.80
C LYS A 38 7.17 -17.56 -0.39
N PHE A 39 6.13 -16.73 -0.37
CA PHE A 39 5.01 -16.77 -1.33
C PHE A 39 4.87 -15.48 -2.15
N LYS A 40 4.23 -15.57 -3.32
CA LYS A 40 4.10 -14.46 -4.29
C LYS A 40 3.33 -13.24 -3.75
N LEU A 41 2.46 -13.44 -2.75
CA LEU A 41 1.62 -12.40 -2.12
C LEU A 41 2.24 -11.77 -0.87
N MET A 42 3.41 -12.24 -0.41
CA MET A 42 4.10 -11.62 0.74
C MET A 42 4.63 -10.23 0.37
N PRO A 43 4.79 -9.33 1.38
CA PRO A 43 5.32 -7.99 1.16
C PRO A 43 6.66 -8.01 0.43
N ARG A 44 6.88 -7.02 -0.44
CA ARG A 44 8.11 -6.92 -1.25
C ARG A 44 9.20 -6.10 -0.58
N ALA A 45 8.83 -5.18 0.29
CA ALA A 45 9.78 -4.47 1.13
C ALA A 45 9.35 -4.62 2.59
N ASP A 46 10.33 -4.50 3.47
CA ASP A 46 10.15 -4.40 4.92
C ASP A 46 10.57 -2.99 5.38
N GLY A 47 10.14 -2.64 6.60
CA GLY A 47 9.91 -1.29 7.15
C GLY A 47 10.97 -0.20 7.02
N PRO A 48 10.74 0.99 7.61
CA PRO A 48 11.73 2.05 7.70
C PRO A 48 12.90 1.62 8.57
N PHE A 49 14.00 1.21 7.95
CA PHE A 49 15.28 0.99 8.60
C PHE A 49 16.13 2.25 8.52
N LYS A 50 16.90 2.53 9.56
CA LYS A 50 17.84 3.65 9.58
C LYS A 50 19.15 3.28 8.90
N ILE A 51 19.71 4.18 8.09
CA ILE A 51 21.09 4.05 7.62
C ILE A 51 22.04 4.43 8.77
N ILE A 52 22.88 3.50 9.18
CA ILE A 52 23.95 3.74 10.18
C ILE A 52 25.16 4.38 9.50
N GLU A 53 25.54 3.90 8.32
CA GLU A 53 26.83 4.19 7.70
C GLU A 53 26.75 4.09 6.17
N LYS A 54 27.34 5.07 5.48
CA LYS A 54 27.53 5.06 4.02
C LYS A 54 28.93 4.54 3.71
N ILE A 55 29.01 3.33 3.18
CA ILE A 55 30.30 2.69 2.85
C ILE A 55 30.79 3.17 1.48
N ASN A 56 29.88 3.29 0.51
CA ASN A 56 30.09 3.83 -0.83
C ASN A 56 28.76 4.40 -1.36
N ASP A 57 28.77 5.19 -2.44
CA ASP A 57 27.54 5.67 -3.12
C ASP A 57 26.56 4.55 -3.50
N ASN A 58 27.06 3.33 -3.71
CA ASN A 58 26.28 2.14 -4.06
C ASN A 58 25.99 1.21 -2.87
N ALA A 59 26.57 1.42 -1.68
CA ALA A 59 26.54 0.45 -0.57
C ALA A 59 26.38 1.11 0.80
N TYR A 60 25.33 0.72 1.50
CA TYR A 60 24.87 1.32 2.75
C TYR A 60 24.69 0.25 3.82
N LYS A 61 24.93 0.62 5.09
CA LYS A 61 24.74 -0.26 6.24
C LYS A 61 23.50 0.18 7.00
N LEU A 62 22.56 -0.73 7.16
CA LEU A 62 21.29 -0.50 7.84
C LEU A 62 21.32 -0.98 9.29
N GLU A 63 20.50 -0.36 10.12
CA GLU A 63 20.18 -0.80 11.47
C GLU A 63 19.21 -1.99 11.41
N LEU A 64 19.76 -3.19 11.14
CA LEU A 64 19.01 -4.45 11.16
C LEU A 64 19.23 -5.22 12.46
N ALA A 65 18.16 -5.83 12.97
CA ALA A 65 18.24 -6.84 14.00
C ALA A 65 18.97 -8.11 13.50
N LEU A 66 19.69 -8.80 14.39
CA LEU A 66 20.41 -10.04 14.05
C LEU A 66 19.47 -11.18 13.61
N GLU A 67 18.18 -11.11 14.00
CA GLU A 67 17.13 -12.07 13.63
C GLU A 67 16.95 -12.23 12.11
N PHE A 68 17.26 -11.20 11.31
CA PHE A 68 17.19 -11.28 9.85
C PHE A 68 18.21 -12.26 9.23
N GLY A 69 19.23 -12.71 9.97
CA GLY A 69 20.19 -13.73 9.53
C GLY A 69 21.09 -13.34 8.35
N VAL A 70 21.09 -12.07 7.93
CA VAL A 70 21.86 -11.54 6.79
C VAL A 70 22.82 -10.44 7.21
N SER A 71 23.79 -10.11 6.35
CA SER A 71 24.64 -8.94 6.53
C SER A 71 23.82 -7.63 6.51
N PRO A 72 24.06 -6.67 7.40
CA PRO A 72 23.36 -5.38 7.42
C PRO A 72 23.74 -4.44 6.27
N THR A 73 24.66 -4.85 5.38
CA THR A 73 25.11 -4.04 4.23
C THR A 73 24.31 -4.39 2.97
N PHE A 74 23.72 -3.37 2.35
CA PHE A 74 22.87 -3.49 1.18
C PHE A 74 23.31 -2.57 0.03
N ASN A 75 23.01 -3.00 -1.18
CA ASN A 75 23.22 -2.18 -2.38
C ASN A 75 22.08 -1.17 -2.53
N ILE A 76 22.35 0.01 -3.06
CA ILE A 76 21.34 1.04 -3.38
C ILE A 76 20.16 0.50 -4.24
N ALA A 77 20.38 -0.53 -5.06
CA ALA A 77 19.33 -1.17 -5.85
C ALA A 77 18.34 -2.00 -5.02
N ASP A 78 18.71 -2.43 -3.81
CA ASP A 78 17.85 -3.18 -2.88
C ASP A 78 17.26 -2.28 -1.77
N VAL A 79 17.50 -0.97 -1.82
CA VAL A 79 17.08 0.02 -0.81
C VAL A 79 16.22 1.09 -1.48
N LYS A 80 15.20 1.61 -0.79
CA LYS A 80 14.40 2.75 -1.28
C LYS A 80 14.26 3.82 -0.20
N PRO A 81 14.36 5.12 -0.53
CA PRO A 81 14.03 6.19 0.40
C PRO A 81 12.65 5.98 1.05
N TYR A 82 12.54 6.20 2.35
CA TYR A 82 11.27 6.35 3.03
C TYR A 82 10.85 7.82 2.93
N LEU A 83 9.91 8.11 2.03
CA LEU A 83 9.08 9.32 2.13
C LEU A 83 7.97 9.01 3.14
N GLY A 84 7.69 9.96 4.02
CA GLY A 84 6.78 9.77 5.15
C GLY A 84 5.31 9.73 4.74
N GLU A 85 4.44 9.66 5.75
CA GLU A 85 2.99 9.76 5.56
C GLU A 85 2.55 11.15 5.04
N GLU A 86 3.40 12.17 5.16
CA GLU A 86 3.15 13.54 4.69
C GLU A 86 2.88 13.62 3.18
N ASP A 87 3.67 12.91 2.35
CA ASP A 87 3.49 12.86 0.88
C ASP A 87 2.26 12.03 0.43
N GLU A 88 1.75 11.14 1.28
CA GLU A 88 0.57 10.32 0.95
C GLU A 88 -0.74 11.13 1.02
N LEU A 89 -0.72 12.26 1.73
CA LEU A 89 -1.87 13.16 1.89
C LEU A 89 -2.14 13.99 0.63
N GLU A 90 -1.09 14.48 -0.04
CA GLU A 90 -1.21 15.37 -1.22
C GLU A 90 -1.80 14.65 -2.44
N SER A 91 -1.71 13.32 -2.52
CA SER A 91 -2.19 12.55 -3.67
C SER A 91 -3.69 12.22 -3.64
N ARG A 92 -4.41 12.53 -2.56
CA ARG A 92 -5.84 12.17 -2.39
C ARG A 92 -6.82 13.33 -2.57
N THR A 93 -6.32 14.55 -2.75
CA THR A 93 -7.12 15.72 -3.11
C THR A 93 -7.34 15.78 -4.62
N THR A 94 -8.23 14.92 -5.13
CA THR A 94 -8.92 15.25 -6.39
C THR A 94 -9.68 16.56 -6.15
N PRO A 95 -9.39 17.67 -6.86
CA PRO A 95 -10.30 18.79 -6.87
C PRO A 95 -11.61 18.25 -7.46
N LEU A 96 -12.68 18.25 -6.67
CA LEU A 96 -14.01 18.02 -7.21
C LEU A 96 -14.32 19.26 -8.05
N GLN A 97 -14.03 19.17 -9.35
CA GLN A 97 -14.44 20.21 -10.29
C GLN A 97 -15.95 19.98 -10.49
N ASP A 98 -16.77 20.79 -9.80
CA ASP A 98 -18.20 20.80 -10.05
C ASP A 98 -18.41 21.03 -11.55
N GLY A 99 -19.19 20.14 -12.17
CA GLY A 99 -19.51 20.25 -13.57
C GLY A 99 -20.40 21.47 -13.77
N GLU A 100 -19.87 22.49 -14.45
CA GLU A 100 -20.69 23.47 -15.14
C GLU A 100 -21.39 22.72 -16.27
N ASP A 101 -22.64 22.31 -16.02
CA ASP A 101 -23.51 21.60 -16.97
C ASP A 101 -24.22 22.66 -17.83
N ASP A 102 -23.70 22.89 -19.03
CA ASP A 102 -24.26 23.83 -20.02
C ASP A 102 -25.39 23.17 -20.83
N GLU A 103 -26.36 24.00 -21.26
CA GLU A 103 -27.60 23.68 -22.00
C GLU A 103 -28.70 23.00 -21.13
N ASP A 104 -29.96 23.45 -21.12
CA ASP A 104 -30.88 23.45 -22.26
C ASP A 104 -31.73 24.73 -22.43
N ILE A 105 -31.88 25.17 -23.68
CA ILE A 105 -32.95 26.08 -24.11
C ILE A 105 -34.26 25.33 -24.40
N SER A 106 -35.34 25.58 -23.63
CA SER A 106 -36.74 25.67 -24.14
C SER A 106 -37.77 25.77 -23.00
N LEU A 107 -38.15 27.00 -22.62
CA LEU A 107 -39.31 27.23 -21.75
C LEU A 107 -40.61 27.39 -22.56
N MET A 108 -40.96 26.37 -23.36
CA MET A 108 -42.28 26.31 -24.01
C MET A 108 -43.31 25.63 -23.09
N LEU A 109 -44.02 26.49 -22.38
CA LEU A 109 -45.35 26.30 -21.78
C LEU A 109 -46.22 25.24 -22.51
N THR A 110 -46.76 24.25 -21.80
CA THR A 110 -48.22 23.94 -21.67
C THR A 110 -48.50 22.56 -21.03
N SER A 111 -49.57 22.51 -20.22
CA SER A 111 -50.49 21.37 -19.91
C SER A 111 -50.15 19.99 -20.51
N ASP A 112 -50.02 18.87 -19.78
CA ASP A 112 -51.04 18.28 -18.88
C ASP A 112 -50.52 17.03 -18.13
N THR A 113 -51.20 16.65 -17.04
CA THR A 113 -51.11 15.33 -16.37
C THR A 113 -52.10 14.33 -17.03
N PRO A 114 -52.09 12.98 -16.81
CA PRO A 114 -51.53 12.26 -15.65
C PRO A 114 -50.97 10.81 -15.84
N SER A 115 -50.41 10.28 -14.74
CA SER A 115 -50.51 8.88 -14.24
C SER A 115 -50.40 7.66 -15.18
N VAL A 116 -49.40 6.78 -14.92
CA VAL A 116 -49.66 5.34 -14.65
C VAL A 116 -48.73 4.81 -13.53
N GLU A 117 -49.35 4.22 -12.50
CA GLU A 117 -48.73 3.54 -11.35
C GLU A 117 -48.11 2.18 -11.71
N ARG A 118 -46.91 1.85 -11.18
CA ARG A 118 -46.52 0.44 -10.90
C ARG A 118 -45.76 0.28 -9.57
N LYS A 119 -46.36 -0.52 -8.68
CA LYS A 119 -45.94 -0.83 -7.31
C LYS A 119 -44.54 -1.44 -7.19
N MET A 120 -43.83 -1.05 -6.13
CA MET A 120 -42.90 -1.95 -5.43
C MET A 120 -43.62 -2.60 -4.24
N LYS A 121 -43.55 -3.94 -4.12
CA LYS A 121 -44.10 -4.66 -2.96
C LYS A 121 -42.97 -5.05 -2.01
N ALA A 122 -43.02 -4.54 -0.79
CA ALA A 122 -42.14 -4.93 0.31
C ALA A 122 -42.50 -6.32 0.88
N MET A 123 -41.61 -6.83 1.74
CA MET A 123 -41.77 -7.77 2.88
C MET A 123 -40.50 -8.65 2.98
N GLY A 124 -39.84 -8.82 4.12
CA GLY A 124 -40.15 -8.30 5.45
C GLY A 124 -38.98 -8.41 6.43
N THR A 125 -39.18 -7.87 7.63
CA THR A 125 -38.23 -7.79 8.74
C THR A 125 -38.28 -9.02 9.65
N SER A 126 -37.23 -9.28 10.45
CA SER A 126 -37.28 -9.19 11.94
C SER A 126 -36.14 -9.94 12.64
N LYS A 127 -35.85 -9.52 13.88
CA LYS A 127 -34.94 -10.19 14.83
C LYS A 127 -35.51 -11.54 15.31
N GLY A 128 -34.63 -12.45 15.74
CA GLY A 128 -34.99 -13.66 16.47
C GLY A 128 -33.84 -14.14 17.36
N GLU A 129 -33.98 -13.93 18.66
CA GLU A 129 -33.14 -14.43 19.75
C GLU A 129 -33.56 -15.86 20.12
N GLN A 130 -32.61 -16.78 20.38
CA GLN A 130 -32.78 -17.89 21.34
C GLN A 130 -31.43 -18.33 21.95
N GLU A 131 -31.36 -18.37 23.27
CA GLU A 131 -30.42 -19.22 24.01
C GLU A 131 -30.92 -20.68 24.04
N SER A 132 -30.01 -21.65 24.12
CA SER A 132 -30.31 -22.89 24.87
C SER A 132 -29.04 -23.51 25.47
N LYS A 133 -29.01 -23.59 26.80
CA LYS A 133 -28.05 -24.39 27.58
C LYS A 133 -28.35 -25.90 27.46
N VAL A 134 -27.54 -26.69 28.19
CA VAL A 134 -27.54 -28.14 28.42
C VAL A 134 -26.56 -28.89 27.51
N GLY A 135 -25.61 -29.69 28.00
CA GLY A 135 -25.22 -29.93 29.40
C GLY A 135 -24.54 -31.29 29.61
N VAL A 136 -23.47 -31.27 30.42
CA VAL A 136 -23.06 -32.34 31.37
C VAL A 136 -22.34 -33.60 30.81
N GLN A 137 -21.13 -33.82 31.37
CA GLN A 137 -20.48 -35.07 31.85
C GLN A 137 -20.94 -36.43 31.24
N VAL A 138 -20.10 -37.42 30.93
CA VAL A 138 -19.08 -38.15 31.73
C VAL A 138 -18.01 -38.79 30.77
N LYS A 139 -17.00 -39.61 31.11
CA LYS A 139 -16.56 -40.34 32.34
C LYS A 139 -15.01 -40.50 32.32
N LEU A 140 -14.48 -41.05 33.41
CA LEU A 140 -13.14 -41.64 33.62
C LEU A 140 -13.01 -43.08 33.08
N GLU A 141 -11.79 -43.49 32.75
CA GLU A 141 -11.06 -44.75 33.11
C GLU A 141 -9.90 -44.99 32.12
N ALA A 142 -8.71 -45.46 32.51
CA ALA A 142 -8.15 -45.75 33.84
C ALA A 142 -6.63 -45.51 33.82
#